data_AF-A0A8J7NFC7-F1
#
_entry.id   AF-A0A8J7NFC7-F1
#
_cell.length_a   1.000
_cell.length_b   1.000
_cell.length_c   1.000
_cell.angle_alpha   90.00
_cell.angle_beta   90.00
_cell.angle_gamma   90.00
#
_symmetry.space_group_name_H-M   'P 1'
#
loop_
_entity.id
_entity.type
_entity.pdbx_description
1 polymer ?
#
loop_
_entity_poly.entity_id
_entity_poly.type
_entity_poly.pdbx_seq_one_letter_code
_entity_poly.pdbx_strand_id
1 'polypeptide(L)'
;MIWLLLIPLIVLVLQAISIGAELLMHDREKAKEFELTLRKKQRQLKEYQKQKKTKEMMEVQKELFGLMGKRFRLQMKSWIISMPLFLLIFWGLSGLLVYQPAYAGEDFEVGLFLKNSGESQYNLNATIIPSGDMQVVGDPIKPLELDEEGDKGDTETLWWELSSPSAGEKTYEIRLAVATEDGLIEYSKEYIVKVVENGELFYSFAPVISPEEIEGLDLEVSPMYRSLVFNVFGISLTWFWYYIILFFILSAALSPLRNRILWGHWKGIKHLEKLERDKNDKTNKEQN
;
A
#
# COMPACT_ATOMS: atom_id res chain seq x y z
N MET A 1 11.62 -11.91 -9.59
CA MET A 1 11.14 -11.14 -10.78
C MET A 1 9.64 -11.27 -11.07
N ILE A 2 8.97 -12.42 -10.89
CA ILE A 2 7.56 -12.63 -11.26
C ILE A 2 6.59 -11.56 -10.67
N TRP A 3 6.85 -11.10 -9.45
CA TRP A 3 6.04 -10.06 -8.79
C TRP A 3 5.97 -8.72 -9.52
N LEU A 4 7.04 -8.36 -10.23
CA LEU A 4 7.07 -7.14 -11.04
C LEU A 4 6.03 -7.19 -12.17
N LEU A 5 5.63 -8.39 -12.62
CA LEU A 5 4.58 -8.57 -13.62
C LEU A 5 3.21 -8.82 -12.99
N LEU A 6 3.17 -9.55 -11.86
CA LEU A 6 1.91 -9.88 -11.19
C LEU A 6 1.22 -8.64 -10.61
N ILE A 7 1.96 -7.73 -9.96
CA ILE A 7 1.37 -6.54 -9.35
C ILE A 7 0.67 -5.65 -10.41
N PRO A 8 1.29 -5.30 -11.55
CA PRO A 8 0.61 -4.59 -12.62
C PRO A 8 -0.62 -5.31 -13.16
N LEU A 9 -0.57 -6.63 -13.30
CA LEU A 9 -1.71 -7.42 -13.75
C LEU A 9 -2.89 -7.30 -12.78
N ILE A 10 -2.65 -7.42 -11.48
CA ILE A 10 -3.69 -7.26 -10.45
C ILE A 10 -4.29 -5.85 -10.48
N VAL A 11 -3.44 -4.82 -10.61
CA VAL A 11 -3.90 -3.43 -10.74
C VAL A 11 -4.80 -3.26 -11.97
N LEU A 12 -4.43 -3.84 -13.12
CA LEU A 12 -5.25 -3.79 -14.33
C LEU A 12 -6.61 -4.49 -14.15
N VAL A 13 -6.63 -5.67 -13.52
CA VAL A 13 -7.87 -6.40 -13.21
C VAL A 13 -8.75 -5.58 -12.28
N LEU A 14 -8.18 -4.98 -11.24
CA LEU A 14 -8.90 -4.10 -10.32
C LEU A 14 -9.50 -2.86 -11.00
N GLN A 15 -8.73 -2.24 -11.89
CA GLN A 15 -9.21 -1.11 -12.70
C GLN A 15 -10.38 -1.55 -13.61
N ALA A 16 -10.27 -2.71 -14.25
CA ALA A 16 -11.34 -3.25 -15.09
C ALA A 16 -12.62 -3.51 -14.28
N ILE A 17 -12.51 -4.11 -13.09
CA ILE A 17 -13.65 -4.34 -12.19
C ILE A 17 -14.24 -3.00 -11.72
N SER A 18 -13.40 -2.03 -11.35
CA SER A 18 -13.85 -0.69 -10.94
C SER A 18 -14.63 0.01 -12.05
N ILE A 19 -14.12 -0.02 -13.29
CA ILE A 19 -14.83 0.52 -14.46
C ILE A 19 -16.15 -0.23 -14.71
N GLY A 20 -16.16 -1.55 -14.56
CA GLY A 20 -17.37 -2.38 -14.67
C GLY A 20 -18.41 -2.03 -13.62
N ALA A 21 -18.01 -1.87 -12.37
CA ALA A 21 -18.88 -1.46 -11.27
C ALA A 21 -19.45 -0.05 -11.51
N GLU A 22 -18.62 0.89 -11.95
CA GLU A 22 -19.07 2.23 -12.35
C GLU A 22 -20.08 2.15 -13.51
N LEU A 23 -19.83 1.33 -14.53
CA LEU A 23 -20.75 1.16 -15.66
C LEU A 23 -22.13 0.64 -15.24
N LEU A 24 -22.17 -0.30 -14.30
CA LEU A 24 -23.42 -0.89 -13.83
C LEU A 24 -24.20 0.02 -12.89
N MET A 25 -23.53 0.87 -12.13
CA MET A 25 -24.14 1.65 -11.05
C MET A 25 -24.31 3.13 -11.35
N HIS A 26 -23.61 3.65 -12.37
CA HIS A 26 -23.63 5.06 -12.69
C HIS A 26 -24.77 5.39 -13.65
N ASP A 27 -25.79 6.06 -13.13
CA ASP A 27 -26.85 6.67 -13.93
C ASP A 27 -26.25 7.84 -14.74
N ARG A 28 -25.94 7.56 -16.00
CA ARG A 28 -25.23 8.47 -16.92
C ARG A 28 -26.00 9.76 -17.17
N GLU A 29 -27.32 9.72 -17.16
CA GLU A 29 -28.15 10.89 -17.44
C GLU A 29 -28.11 11.87 -16.28
N LYS A 30 -28.32 11.36 -15.06
CA LYS A 30 -28.21 12.19 -13.84
C LYS A 30 -26.82 12.80 -13.72
N ALA A 31 -25.78 12.04 -14.02
CA ALA A 31 -24.42 12.53 -13.92
C ALA A 31 -24.13 13.70 -14.90
N LYS A 32 -24.66 13.61 -16.14
CA LYS A 32 -24.60 14.71 -17.11
C LYS A 32 -25.38 15.94 -16.63
N GLU A 33 -26.58 15.74 -16.11
CA GLU A 33 -27.41 16.82 -15.56
C GLU A 33 -26.71 17.54 -14.40
N PHE A 34 -26.07 16.79 -13.49
CA PHE A 34 -25.27 17.35 -12.40
C PHE A 34 -24.10 18.17 -12.92
N GLU A 35 -23.38 17.69 -13.93
CA GLU A 35 -22.24 18.43 -14.50
C GLU A 35 -22.69 19.73 -15.16
N LEU A 36 -23.77 19.71 -15.93
CA LEU A 36 -24.35 20.91 -16.54
C LEU A 36 -24.78 21.92 -15.48
N THR A 37 -25.48 21.46 -14.43
CA THR A 37 -25.94 22.33 -13.34
C THR A 37 -24.76 22.94 -12.57
N LEU A 38 -23.72 22.16 -12.28
CA LEU A 38 -22.48 22.65 -11.65
C LEU A 38 -21.82 23.73 -12.51
N ARG A 39 -21.67 23.50 -13.82
CA ARG A 39 -21.08 24.49 -14.73
C ARG A 39 -21.92 25.76 -14.80
N LYS A 40 -23.25 25.64 -14.85
CA LYS A 40 -24.17 26.78 -14.84
C LYS A 40 -24.02 27.61 -13.56
N LYS A 41 -24.02 26.97 -12.39
CA LYS A 41 -23.85 27.64 -11.10
C LYS A 41 -22.46 28.26 -10.94
N GLN A 42 -21.40 27.63 -11.46
CA GLN A 42 -20.06 28.21 -11.51
C GLN A 42 -20.00 29.47 -12.39
N ARG A 43 -20.74 29.52 -13.52
CA ARG A 43 -20.86 30.73 -14.34
C ARG A 43 -21.59 31.84 -13.59
N GLN A 44 -22.73 31.55 -12.96
CA GLN A 44 -23.47 32.50 -12.13
C GLN A 44 -22.62 33.06 -10.99
N LEU A 45 -21.83 32.21 -10.33
CA LEU A 45 -20.91 32.63 -9.28
C LEU A 45 -19.88 33.67 -9.80
N LYS A 46 -19.29 33.42 -10.99
CA LYS A 46 -18.36 34.36 -11.63
C LYS A 46 -19.04 35.68 -12.03
N GLU A 47 -20.30 35.63 -12.45
CA GLU A 47 -21.09 36.82 -12.80
C GLU A 47 -21.39 37.66 -11.55
N TYR A 48 -21.86 37.06 -10.46
CA TYR A 48 -22.11 37.75 -9.20
C TYR A 48 -20.84 38.30 -8.55
N GLN A 49 -19.71 37.60 -8.72
CA GLN A 49 -18.40 38.09 -8.30
C GLN A 49 -18.01 39.38 -9.05
N LYS A 50 -18.22 39.43 -10.38
CA LYS A 50 -18.00 40.66 -11.17
C LYS A 50 -18.93 41.79 -10.74
N GLN A 51 -20.17 41.48 -10.38
CA GLN A 51 -21.17 42.44 -9.93
C GLN A 51 -21.03 42.83 -8.44
N LYS A 52 -20.08 42.27 -7.69
CA LYS A 52 -19.89 42.47 -6.24
C LYS A 52 -21.16 42.17 -5.40
N LYS A 53 -21.96 41.20 -5.84
CA LYS A 53 -23.21 40.77 -5.17
C LYS A 53 -22.95 39.67 -4.14
N THR A 54 -22.51 40.06 -2.95
CA THR A 54 -22.02 39.13 -1.92
C THR A 54 -23.08 38.17 -1.38
N LYS A 55 -24.35 38.61 -1.24
CA LYS A 55 -25.43 37.76 -0.69
C LYS A 55 -25.79 36.65 -1.67
N GLU A 56 -25.97 37.00 -2.94
CA GLU A 56 -26.31 36.08 -4.03
C GLU A 56 -25.15 35.12 -4.32
N MET A 57 -23.91 35.59 -4.19
CA MET A 57 -22.71 34.74 -4.27
C MET A 57 -22.73 33.66 -3.17
N MET A 58 -23.05 34.02 -1.93
CA MET A 58 -23.15 33.07 -0.82
C MET A 58 -24.26 32.04 -1.06
N GLU A 59 -25.40 32.45 -1.61
CA GLU A 59 -26.51 31.55 -1.93
C GLU A 59 -26.12 30.53 -3.02
N VAL A 60 -25.53 31.00 -4.13
CA VAL A 60 -25.02 30.11 -5.19
C VAL A 60 -23.94 29.17 -4.66
N GLN A 61 -23.08 29.64 -3.76
CA GLN A 61 -22.06 28.81 -3.13
C GLN A 61 -22.69 27.69 -2.28
N LYS A 62 -23.73 27.98 -1.50
CA LYS A 62 -24.49 26.96 -0.73
C LYS A 62 -25.12 25.92 -1.65
N GLU A 63 -25.73 26.35 -2.75
CA GLU A 63 -26.29 25.44 -3.75
C GLU A 63 -25.22 24.57 -4.41
N LEU A 64 -24.07 25.15 -4.75
CA LEU A 64 -22.90 24.42 -5.27
C LEU A 64 -22.43 23.36 -4.29
N PHE A 65 -22.33 23.67 -3.00
CA PHE A 65 -22.01 22.70 -1.96
C PHE A 65 -23.08 21.60 -1.88
N GLY A 66 -24.37 21.94 -1.96
CA GLY A 66 -25.44 20.95 -2.00
C GLY A 66 -25.34 20.00 -3.21
N LEU A 67 -25.03 20.53 -4.39
CA LEU A 67 -24.81 19.74 -5.61
C LEU A 67 -23.54 18.88 -5.51
N MET A 68 -22.44 19.43 -4.98
CA MET A 68 -21.22 18.68 -4.71
C MET A 68 -21.48 17.53 -3.73
N GLY A 69 -22.27 17.77 -2.68
CA GLY A 69 -22.67 16.73 -1.73
C GLY A 69 -23.51 15.62 -2.37
N LYS A 70 -24.48 15.98 -3.25
CA LYS A 70 -25.26 14.99 -4.02
C LYS A 70 -24.37 14.17 -4.96
N ARG A 71 -23.44 14.83 -5.68
CA ARG A 71 -22.47 14.16 -6.55
C ARG A 71 -21.54 13.24 -5.75
N PHE A 72 -21.06 13.71 -4.60
CA PHE A 72 -20.22 12.93 -3.71
C PHE A 72 -20.95 11.67 -3.23
N ARG A 73 -22.23 11.76 -2.83
CA ARG A 73 -23.03 10.56 -2.48
C ARG A 73 -23.15 9.57 -3.63
N LEU A 74 -23.29 10.04 -4.87
CA LEU A 74 -23.32 9.15 -6.05
C LEU A 74 -21.97 8.47 -6.25
N GLN A 75 -20.86 9.20 -6.09
CA GLN A 75 -19.51 8.63 -6.18
C GLN A 75 -19.20 7.68 -5.02
N MET A 76 -19.67 8.00 -3.81
CA MET A 76 -19.52 7.16 -2.62
C MET A 76 -20.12 5.77 -2.83
N LYS A 77 -21.22 5.62 -3.58
CA LYS A 77 -21.79 4.29 -3.84
C LYS A 77 -20.79 3.36 -4.54
N SER A 78 -20.12 3.87 -5.58
CA SER A 78 -19.06 3.14 -6.28
C SER A 78 -17.86 2.89 -5.36
N TRP A 79 -17.48 3.91 -4.56
CA TRP A 79 -16.37 3.80 -3.61
C TRP A 79 -16.62 2.75 -2.52
N ILE A 80 -17.81 2.73 -1.91
CA ILE A 80 -18.21 1.75 -0.88
C ILE A 80 -18.16 0.32 -1.40
N ILE A 81 -18.34 0.10 -2.70
CA ILE A 81 -18.32 -1.25 -3.29
C ILE A 81 -16.91 -1.66 -3.69
N SER A 82 -16.12 -0.70 -4.20
CA SER A 82 -14.72 -0.94 -4.54
C SER A 82 -13.82 -1.07 -3.30
N MET A 83 -14.16 -0.43 -2.18
CA MET A 83 -13.32 -0.42 -0.98
C MET A 83 -13.19 -1.81 -0.30
N PRO A 84 -14.27 -2.59 -0.07
CA PRO A 84 -14.15 -3.97 0.42
C PRO A 84 -13.37 -4.87 -0.54
N LEU A 85 -13.59 -4.72 -1.85
CA LEU A 85 -12.84 -5.47 -2.85
C LEU A 85 -11.34 -5.14 -2.79
N PHE A 86 -11.01 -3.86 -2.67
CA PHE A 86 -9.65 -3.37 -2.47
C PHE A 86 -9.05 -3.96 -1.19
N LEU A 87 -9.76 -3.92 -0.06
CA LEU A 87 -9.30 -4.48 1.21
C LEU A 87 -9.09 -5.98 1.14
N LEU A 88 -9.99 -6.73 0.50
CA LEU A 88 -9.87 -8.19 0.36
C LEU A 88 -8.63 -8.56 -0.45
N ILE A 89 -8.40 -7.87 -1.57
CA ILE A 89 -7.21 -8.09 -2.40
C ILE A 89 -5.96 -7.64 -1.66
N PHE A 90 -6.02 -6.51 -0.95
CA PHE A 90 -4.89 -6.01 -0.17
C PHE A 90 -4.52 -6.96 0.98
N TRP A 91 -5.51 -7.51 1.69
CA TRP A 91 -5.29 -8.47 2.76
C TRP A 91 -4.72 -9.79 2.22
N GLY A 92 -5.28 -10.30 1.12
CA GLY A 92 -4.76 -11.48 0.44
C GLY A 92 -3.34 -11.28 -0.08
N LEU A 93 -3.04 -10.11 -0.65
CA LEU A 93 -1.69 -9.77 -1.10
C LEU A 93 -0.73 -9.57 0.05
N SER A 94 -1.17 -8.98 1.16
CA SER A 94 -0.34 -8.84 2.35
C SER A 94 0.13 -10.21 2.81
N GLY A 95 -0.77 -11.19 2.96
CA GLY A 95 -0.35 -12.56 3.30
C GLY A 95 0.66 -13.17 2.31
N LEU A 96 0.53 -12.87 1.02
CA LEU A 96 1.39 -13.43 -0.04
C LEU A 96 2.72 -12.68 -0.25
N LEU A 97 2.78 -11.39 0.09
CA LEU A 97 3.90 -10.47 -0.22
C LEU A 97 4.66 -10.00 1.02
N VAL A 98 4.19 -10.34 2.22
CA VAL A 98 4.90 -10.00 3.46
C VAL A 98 6.27 -10.68 3.51
N TYR A 99 6.45 -11.83 2.86
CA TYR A 99 7.71 -12.58 2.89
C TYR A 99 8.35 -12.64 1.51
N GLN A 100 9.64 -12.33 1.43
CA GLN A 100 10.47 -12.72 0.30
C GLN A 100 10.93 -14.18 0.51
N PRO A 101 10.78 -15.06 -0.48
CA PRO A 101 11.16 -16.45 -0.34
C PRO A 101 12.67 -16.53 -0.51
N ALA A 102 13.29 -17.46 0.22
CA ALA A 102 14.69 -17.79 0.03
C ALA A 102 14.82 -18.70 -1.21
N TYR A 103 15.49 -18.25 -2.27
CA TYR A 103 15.78 -19.08 -3.43
C TYR A 103 17.15 -19.74 -3.30
N ALA A 104 17.25 -21.00 -3.75
CA ALA A 104 18.53 -21.70 -3.79
C ALA A 104 19.52 -20.98 -4.71
N GLY A 105 20.71 -20.70 -4.18
CA GLY A 105 21.80 -19.98 -4.84
C GLY A 105 21.67 -18.45 -4.82
N GLU A 106 20.64 -17.90 -4.18
CA GLU A 106 20.49 -16.46 -3.95
C GLU A 106 20.68 -16.13 -2.46
N ASP A 107 21.16 -14.92 -2.20
CA ASP A 107 21.25 -14.37 -0.85
C ASP A 107 19.85 -13.94 -0.38
N PHE A 108 19.51 -14.24 0.88
CA PHE A 108 18.25 -13.90 1.49
C PHE A 108 18.45 -13.40 2.92
N GLU A 109 17.54 -12.54 3.38
CA GLU A 109 17.65 -11.93 4.71
C GLU A 109 16.71 -12.56 5.71
N VAL A 110 17.28 -12.98 6.83
CA VAL A 110 16.56 -13.35 8.05
C VAL A 110 16.81 -12.30 9.10
N GLY A 111 15.82 -12.04 9.94
CA GLY A 111 15.91 -11.02 10.97
C GLY A 111 15.45 -11.52 12.31
N LEU A 112 15.75 -10.72 13.32
CA LEU A 112 15.34 -10.92 14.68
C LEU A 112 14.77 -9.60 15.19
N PHE A 113 13.50 -9.62 15.58
CA PHE A 113 12.89 -8.55 16.34
C PHE A 113 13.12 -8.84 17.82
N LEU A 114 13.74 -7.88 18.49
CA LEU A 114 13.96 -7.89 19.92
C LEU A 114 13.13 -6.76 20.50
N LYS A 115 12.36 -7.06 21.54
CA LYS A 115 11.64 -6.06 22.30
C LYS A 115 11.96 -6.17 23.78
N ASN A 116 12.48 -5.09 24.34
CA ASN A 116 12.60 -4.89 25.77
C ASN A 116 11.25 -4.47 26.34
N SER A 117 10.72 -5.28 27.26
CA SER A 117 9.45 -5.03 27.94
C SER A 117 9.65 -4.60 29.40
N GLY A 118 10.90 -4.53 29.87
CA GLY A 118 11.26 -4.15 31.24
C GLY A 118 12.06 -2.84 31.30
N GLU A 119 12.36 -2.40 32.53
CA GLU A 119 13.11 -1.16 32.81
C GLU A 119 14.65 -1.36 32.76
N SER A 120 15.11 -2.57 32.43
CA SER A 120 16.54 -2.91 32.46
C SER A 120 17.22 -2.61 31.13
N GLN A 121 18.43 -2.05 31.18
CA GLN A 121 19.30 -1.88 30.01
C GLN A 121 20.06 -3.19 29.74
N TYR A 122 20.10 -3.64 28.48
CA TYR A 122 20.77 -4.87 28.08
C TYR A 122 21.84 -4.61 27.03
N ASN A 123 23.08 -5.00 27.34
CA ASN A 123 24.14 -5.14 26.36
C ASN A 123 24.22 -6.60 25.93
N LEU A 124 23.92 -6.88 24.66
CA LEU A 124 23.85 -8.23 24.14
C LEU A 124 24.59 -8.40 22.82
N ASN A 125 25.11 -9.60 22.59
CA ASN A 125 25.64 -10.01 21.31
C ASN A 125 24.72 -11.06 20.71
N ALA A 126 24.13 -10.75 19.56
CA ALA A 126 23.34 -11.70 18.79
C ALA A 126 24.22 -12.37 17.74
N THR A 127 24.25 -13.70 17.74
CA THR A 127 25.02 -14.51 16.80
C THR A 127 24.10 -15.43 16.02
N ILE A 128 24.23 -15.45 14.70
CA ILE A 128 23.55 -16.43 13.85
C ILE A 128 24.49 -17.57 13.48
N ILE A 129 23.99 -18.80 13.57
CA ILE A 129 24.73 -20.02 13.28
C ILE A 129 23.90 -20.84 12.27
N PRO A 130 24.21 -20.76 10.97
CA PRO A 130 23.51 -21.56 9.97
C PRO A 130 23.90 -23.05 10.08
N SER A 131 22.95 -23.95 9.82
CA SER A 131 23.18 -25.39 9.75
C SER A 131 23.27 -25.90 8.30
N GLY A 132 23.97 -27.01 8.11
CA GLY A 132 24.06 -27.70 6.81
C GLY A 132 24.97 -26.99 5.81
N ASP A 133 24.44 -26.72 4.62
CA ASP A 133 25.13 -26.03 3.52
C ASP A 133 24.85 -24.51 3.48
N MET A 134 24.09 -23.99 4.44
CA MET A 134 23.84 -22.55 4.56
C MET A 134 25.09 -21.80 5.05
N GLN A 135 25.26 -20.57 4.59
CA GLN A 135 26.38 -19.70 4.94
C GLN A 135 25.89 -18.30 5.29
N VAL A 136 26.56 -17.66 6.25
CA VAL A 136 26.35 -16.24 6.54
C VAL A 136 27.15 -15.41 5.54
N VAL A 137 26.48 -14.47 4.89
CA VAL A 137 27.10 -13.47 4.03
C VAL A 137 27.41 -12.25 4.89
N GLY A 138 28.66 -12.12 5.32
CA GLY A 138 29.12 -11.04 6.20
C GLY A 138 29.30 -11.47 7.66
N ASP A 139 29.12 -10.52 8.58
CA ASP A 139 29.42 -10.74 10.01
C ASP A 139 28.28 -11.50 10.71
N PRO A 140 28.58 -12.67 11.34
CA PRO A 140 27.56 -13.46 12.03
C PRO A 140 27.17 -12.87 13.39
N ILE A 141 28.01 -12.01 13.97
CA ILE A 141 27.84 -11.43 15.30
C ILE A 141 27.43 -9.97 15.16
N LYS A 142 26.35 -9.57 15.83
CA LYS A 142 25.86 -8.20 15.90
C LYS A 142 25.78 -7.75 17.36
N PRO A 143 26.62 -6.80 17.79
CA PRO A 143 26.47 -6.20 19.11
C PRO A 143 25.24 -5.28 19.11
N LEU A 144 24.52 -5.29 20.23
CA LEU A 144 23.34 -4.47 20.44
C LEU A 144 23.29 -3.95 21.88
N GLU A 145 22.80 -2.73 22.02
CA GLU A 145 22.45 -2.10 23.28
C GLU A 145 20.96 -1.77 23.24
N LEU A 146 20.18 -2.31 24.18
CA LEU A 146 18.76 -2.01 24.38
C LEU A 146 18.65 -1.13 25.63
N ASP A 147 18.13 0.09 25.49
CA ASP A 147 18.00 1.09 26.56
C ASP A 147 16.53 1.49 26.81
N GLU A 148 16.29 2.19 27.93
CA GLU A 148 14.96 2.64 28.38
C GLU A 148 14.54 3.99 27.75
N GLU A 149 15.44 4.70 27.07
CA GLU A 149 15.22 6.11 26.72
C GLU A 149 14.38 6.32 25.43
N GLY A 150 13.06 6.17 25.60
CA GLY A 150 12.02 6.79 24.77
C GLY A 150 11.49 5.89 23.64
N ASP A 151 10.54 6.43 22.85
CA ASP A 151 9.73 5.76 21.79
C ASP A 151 10.52 4.93 20.72
N LYS A 152 11.85 4.80 20.85
CA LYS A 152 12.77 4.06 19.97
C LYS A 152 13.72 3.07 20.70
N GLY A 153 13.82 3.07 22.04
CA GLY A 153 14.76 2.23 22.81
C GLY A 153 14.25 0.81 23.10
N ASP A 154 12.93 0.63 23.12
CA ASP A 154 12.31 -0.64 23.51
C ASP A 154 12.39 -1.74 22.44
N THR A 155 12.77 -1.42 21.20
CA THR A 155 12.71 -2.39 20.10
C THR A 155 13.88 -2.24 19.14
N GLU A 156 14.59 -3.33 18.87
CA GLU A 156 15.60 -3.40 17.82
C GLU A 156 15.24 -4.48 16.80
N THR A 157 15.60 -4.25 15.54
CA THR A 157 15.57 -5.29 14.51
C THR A 157 16.97 -5.55 13.96
N LEU A 158 17.43 -6.80 14.11
CA LEU A 158 18.68 -7.28 13.53
C LEU A 158 18.38 -8.04 12.24
N TRP A 159 19.26 -7.94 11.25
CA TRP A 159 19.13 -8.61 9.96
C TRP A 159 20.43 -9.30 9.58
N TRP A 160 20.41 -10.58 9.23
CA TRP A 160 21.54 -11.29 8.66
C TRP A 160 21.23 -11.72 7.24
N GLU A 161 22.23 -11.64 6.39
CA GLU A 161 22.17 -12.16 5.04
C GLU A 161 22.71 -13.60 5.05
N LEU A 162 21.90 -14.53 4.57
CA LEU A 162 22.21 -15.95 4.47
C LEU A 162 22.17 -16.36 3.00
N SER A 163 22.98 -17.34 2.64
CA SER A 163 22.94 -18.00 1.33
C SER A 163 22.84 -19.49 1.50
N SER A 164 22.14 -20.17 0.59
CA SER A 164 22.06 -21.63 0.57
C SER A 164 22.12 -22.13 -0.87
N PRO A 165 23.07 -23.02 -1.23
CA PRO A 165 23.20 -23.50 -2.60
C PRO A 165 22.09 -24.48 -2.99
N SER A 166 21.42 -25.12 -2.03
CA SER A 166 20.38 -26.12 -2.31
C SER A 166 19.01 -25.72 -1.73
N ALA A 167 17.95 -26.12 -2.43
CA ALA A 167 16.60 -26.03 -1.90
C ALA A 167 16.37 -27.04 -0.75
N GLY A 168 15.29 -26.85 0.00
CA GLY A 168 14.87 -27.68 1.12
C GLY A 168 14.56 -26.90 2.39
N GLU A 169 14.12 -27.59 3.43
CA GLU A 169 14.08 -27.04 4.78
C GLU A 169 15.50 -26.99 5.34
N LYS A 170 15.87 -25.81 5.84
CA LYS A 170 17.17 -25.52 6.43
C LYS A 170 16.96 -24.97 7.82
N THR A 171 17.90 -25.22 8.73
CA THR A 171 17.84 -24.68 10.08
C THR A 171 18.95 -23.71 10.35
N TYR A 172 18.66 -22.68 11.13
CA TYR A 172 19.67 -21.78 11.68
C TYR A 172 19.36 -21.55 13.15
N GLU A 173 20.40 -21.37 13.94
CA GLU A 173 20.32 -21.09 15.37
C GLU A 173 20.65 -19.62 15.59
N ILE A 174 19.85 -18.93 16.40
CA ILE A 174 20.20 -17.60 16.92
C ILE A 174 20.60 -17.78 18.38
N ARG A 175 21.79 -17.31 18.71
CA ARG A 175 22.29 -17.21 20.09
C ARG A 175 22.34 -15.77 20.54
N LEU A 176 21.75 -15.49 21.71
CA LEU A 176 21.83 -14.20 22.37
C LEU A 176 22.68 -14.38 23.62
N ALA A 177 23.77 -13.63 23.71
CA ALA A 177 24.60 -13.56 24.90
C ALA A 177 24.35 -12.20 25.58
N VAL A 178 23.59 -12.21 26.67
CA VAL A 178 23.17 -11.00 27.41
C VAL A 178 24.03 -10.86 28.65
N ALA A 179 24.75 -9.73 28.75
CA ALA A 179 25.52 -9.41 29.95
C ALA A 179 24.60 -8.76 30.99
N THR A 180 24.42 -9.39 32.14
CA THR A 180 23.67 -8.87 33.30
C THR A 180 24.62 -8.67 34.49
N GLU A 181 24.13 -8.03 35.56
CA GLU A 181 24.90 -7.88 36.81
C GLU A 181 25.26 -9.25 37.43
N ASP A 182 24.41 -10.26 37.25
CA ASP A 182 24.56 -11.60 37.81
C ASP A 182 25.42 -12.54 36.94
N GLY A 183 25.82 -12.12 35.74
CA GLY A 183 26.68 -12.88 34.84
C GLY A 183 26.27 -12.81 33.37
N LEU A 184 26.70 -13.80 32.59
CA LEU A 184 26.34 -13.94 31.19
C LEU A 184 25.17 -14.92 31.07
N ILE A 185 24.03 -14.45 30.55
CA ILE A 185 22.89 -15.31 30.22
C ILE A 185 22.95 -15.60 28.72
N GLU A 186 23.01 -16.89 28.37
CA GLU A 186 22.97 -17.35 26.99
C GLU A 186 21.58 -17.92 26.68
N TYR A 187 20.92 -17.35 25.67
CA TYR A 187 19.70 -17.89 25.07
C TYR A 187 20.02 -18.42 23.68
N SER A 188 19.43 -19.56 23.33
CA SER A 188 19.57 -20.15 21.99
C SER A 188 18.25 -20.71 21.49
N LYS A 189 17.95 -20.45 20.21
CA LYS A 189 16.78 -21.00 19.53
C LYS A 189 17.10 -21.40 18.10
N GLU A 190 16.63 -22.57 17.70
CA GLU A 190 16.68 -23.05 16.32
C GLU A 190 15.40 -22.63 15.57
N TYR A 191 15.59 -22.13 14.35
CA TYR A 191 14.55 -21.72 13.43
C TYR A 191 14.67 -22.50 12.12
N ILE A 192 13.54 -22.77 11.48
CA ILE A 192 13.48 -23.43 10.18
C ILE A 192 13.16 -22.38 9.11
N VAL A 193 13.97 -22.31 8.07
CA VAL A 193 13.70 -21.58 6.84
C VAL A 193 13.57 -22.54 5.68
N LYS A 194 12.55 -22.35 4.84
CA LYS A 194 12.38 -23.13 3.62
C LYS A 194 13.00 -22.38 2.44
N VAL A 195 14.04 -22.98 1.87
CA VAL A 195 14.68 -22.54 0.64
C VAL A 195 14.02 -23.25 -0.53
N VAL A 196 13.53 -22.51 -1.52
CA VAL A 196 12.81 -23.05 -2.68
C VAL A 196 13.69 -23.06 -3.93
N GLU A 197 13.37 -23.93 -4.88
CA GLU A 197 14.06 -23.91 -6.17
C GLU A 197 13.70 -22.67 -6.99
N ASN A 198 14.61 -22.26 -7.87
CA ASN A 198 14.37 -21.15 -8.79
C ASN A 198 13.16 -21.42 -9.68
N GLY A 199 12.09 -20.64 -9.49
CA GLY A 199 10.85 -20.74 -10.25
C GLY A 199 9.69 -21.45 -9.54
N GLU A 200 9.91 -21.99 -8.33
CA GLU A 200 8.80 -22.50 -7.51
C GLU A 200 7.90 -21.38 -6.99
N LEU A 201 6.63 -21.73 -6.74
CA LEU A 201 5.59 -20.81 -6.30
C LEU A 201 5.47 -20.76 -4.77
N PHE A 202 5.05 -19.60 -4.27
CA PHE A 202 5.08 -19.17 -2.86
C PHE A 202 4.21 -19.95 -1.87
N TYR A 203 3.18 -20.65 -2.32
CA TYR A 203 2.22 -21.29 -1.41
C TYR A 203 2.85 -22.35 -0.50
N SER A 204 4.10 -22.72 -0.80
CA SER A 204 4.88 -23.70 -0.03
C SER A 204 5.70 -23.07 1.10
N PHE A 205 5.80 -21.73 1.19
CA PHE A 205 6.54 -21.00 2.23
C PHE A 205 5.59 -20.55 3.35
N ALA A 206 5.75 -21.14 4.53
CA ALA A 206 5.07 -20.71 5.75
C ALA A 206 6.15 -20.44 6.81
N PRO A 207 6.49 -19.18 7.10
CA PRO A 207 7.44 -18.90 8.15
C PRO A 207 6.84 -19.29 9.49
N VAL A 208 7.61 -19.99 10.32
CA VAL A 208 7.23 -20.24 11.71
C VAL A 208 7.46 -18.95 12.49
N ILE A 209 6.38 -18.23 12.77
CA ILE A 209 6.40 -17.01 13.57
C ILE A 209 5.63 -17.32 14.84
N SER A 210 6.35 -17.75 15.86
CA SER A 210 5.84 -17.72 17.23
C SER A 210 6.75 -16.78 18.01
N PRO A 211 6.25 -15.64 18.51
CA PRO A 211 6.98 -14.90 19.52
C PRO A 211 7.21 -15.82 20.73
N GLU A 212 8.36 -15.67 21.36
CA GLU A 212 8.70 -16.37 22.60
C GLU A 212 9.34 -15.37 23.55
N GLU A 213 8.90 -15.39 24.81
CA GLU A 213 9.53 -14.65 25.90
C GLU A 213 10.74 -15.46 26.39
N ILE A 214 11.88 -14.80 26.59
CA ILE A 214 13.05 -15.46 27.16
C ILE A 214 12.83 -15.61 28.67
N GLU A 215 12.78 -16.84 29.17
CA GLU A 215 12.63 -17.08 30.61
C GLU A 215 13.72 -16.34 31.41
N GLY A 216 13.29 -15.49 32.34
CA GLY A 216 14.18 -14.73 33.22
C GLY A 216 14.65 -13.38 32.66
N LEU A 217 14.21 -12.98 31.45
CA LEU A 217 14.45 -11.65 30.88
C LEU A 217 13.12 -11.08 30.38
N ASP A 218 12.92 -9.77 30.53
CA ASP A 218 11.78 -9.06 29.92
C ASP A 218 12.02 -8.81 28.42
N LEU A 219 12.47 -9.85 27.70
CA LEU A 219 12.83 -9.78 26.28
C LEU A 219 11.91 -10.70 25.46
N GLU A 220 11.22 -10.11 24.49
CA GLU A 220 10.43 -10.83 23.49
C GLU A 220 11.25 -10.97 22.20
N VAL A 221 11.34 -12.21 21.69
CA VAL A 221 12.10 -12.54 20.49
C VAL A 221 11.16 -13.04 19.40
N SER A 222 11.25 -12.46 18.21
CA SER A 222 10.47 -12.91 17.04
C SER A 222 11.33 -12.99 15.78
N PRO A 223 11.32 -14.11 15.03
CA PRO A 223 11.99 -14.17 13.75
C PRO A 223 11.28 -13.28 12.74
N MET A 224 12.06 -12.53 11.97
CA MET A 224 11.58 -11.70 10.87
C MET A 224 12.12 -12.20 9.54
N TYR A 225 11.35 -11.96 8.49
CA TYR A 225 11.75 -12.21 7.12
C TYR A 225 11.53 -10.92 6.36
N ARG A 226 12.48 -10.54 5.50
CA ARG A 226 12.38 -9.25 4.82
C ARG A 226 11.21 -9.28 3.84
N SER A 227 10.35 -8.27 3.95
CA SER A 227 9.31 -8.03 2.96
C SER A 227 9.91 -7.56 1.66
N LEU A 228 9.18 -7.75 0.55
CA LEU A 228 9.65 -7.35 -0.76
C LEU A 228 9.76 -5.81 -0.83
N VAL A 229 10.99 -5.30 -0.92
CA VAL A 229 11.32 -3.88 -1.06
C VAL A 229 11.87 -3.61 -2.45
N PHE A 230 11.28 -2.62 -3.13
CA PHE A 230 11.74 -2.09 -4.40
C PHE A 230 12.55 -0.82 -4.16
N ASN A 231 13.79 -0.76 -4.66
CA ASN A 231 14.56 0.47 -4.63
C ASN A 231 14.33 1.26 -5.93
N VAL A 232 13.62 2.39 -5.84
CA VAL A 232 13.32 3.26 -6.98
C VAL A 232 13.90 4.64 -6.69
N PHE A 233 14.92 5.04 -7.47
CA PHE A 233 15.65 6.32 -7.27
C PHE A 233 16.22 6.50 -5.85
N GLY A 234 16.69 5.42 -5.22
CA GLY A 234 17.25 5.46 -3.86
C GLY A 234 16.19 5.40 -2.76
N ILE A 235 14.90 5.34 -3.11
CA ILE A 235 13.80 5.20 -2.14
C ILE A 235 13.42 3.73 -2.06
N SER A 236 13.51 3.17 -0.85
CA SER A 236 13.03 1.83 -0.51
C SER A 236 11.51 1.84 -0.39
N LEU A 237 10.82 1.37 -1.43
CA LEU A 237 9.37 1.26 -1.50
C LEU A 237 8.95 -0.18 -1.22
N THR A 238 8.14 -0.40 -0.20
CA THR A 238 7.47 -1.70 -0.03
C THR A 238 6.54 -2.00 -1.22
N TRP A 239 6.15 -3.26 -1.38
CA TRP A 239 5.19 -3.66 -2.41
C TRP A 239 3.89 -2.84 -2.40
N PHE A 240 3.46 -2.38 -1.22
CA PHE A 240 2.29 -1.52 -1.04
C PHE A 240 2.45 -0.19 -1.78
N TRP A 241 3.58 0.50 -1.57
CA TRP A 241 3.82 1.79 -2.21
C TRP A 241 3.98 1.65 -3.71
N TYR A 242 4.67 0.59 -4.16
CA TYR A 242 4.79 0.28 -5.57
C TYR A 242 3.41 0.09 -6.22
N TYR A 243 2.54 -0.70 -5.59
CA TYR A 243 1.16 -0.89 -6.01
C TYR A 243 0.37 0.43 -6.09
N ILE A 244 0.47 1.29 -5.06
CA ILE A 244 -0.24 2.59 -5.04
C ILE A 244 0.20 3.48 -6.20
N ILE A 245 1.52 3.63 -6.40
CA ILE A 245 2.06 4.49 -7.45
C ILE A 245 1.61 3.98 -8.81
N LEU A 246 1.72 2.67 -9.03
CA LEU A 246 1.34 2.04 -10.29
C LEU A 246 -0.17 2.13 -10.54
N PHE A 247 -1.00 2.01 -9.50
CA PHE A 247 -2.43 2.26 -9.55
C PHE A 247 -2.75 3.67 -10.02
N PHE A 248 -2.09 4.70 -9.48
CA PHE A 248 -2.31 6.08 -9.89
C PHE A 248 -1.85 6.35 -11.33
N ILE A 249 -0.67 5.85 -11.72
CA ILE A 249 -0.14 5.98 -13.08
C ILE A 249 -1.10 5.34 -14.09
N LEU A 250 -1.51 4.10 -13.84
CA LEU A 250 -2.46 3.39 -14.72
C LEU A 250 -3.84 4.04 -14.73
N SER A 251 -4.34 4.51 -13.58
CA SER A 251 -5.60 5.24 -13.50
C SER A 251 -5.57 6.52 -14.35
N ALA A 252 -4.48 7.28 -14.26
CA ALA A 252 -4.28 8.47 -15.08
C ALA A 252 -4.17 8.13 -16.57
N ALA A 253 -3.41 7.10 -16.93
CA ALA A 253 -3.23 6.65 -18.30
C ALA A 253 -4.54 6.11 -18.93
N LEU A 254 -5.36 5.40 -18.13
CA LEU A 254 -6.64 4.85 -18.56
C LEU A 254 -7.79 5.86 -18.48
N SER A 255 -7.60 7.02 -17.84
CA SER A 255 -8.63 8.07 -17.72
C SER A 255 -9.29 8.46 -19.05
N PRO A 256 -8.56 8.66 -20.17
CA PRO A 256 -9.18 8.97 -21.46
C PRO A 256 -10.08 7.83 -21.96
N LEU A 257 -9.64 6.58 -21.81
CA LEU A 257 -10.39 5.39 -22.21
C LEU A 257 -11.63 5.23 -21.33
N ARG A 258 -11.46 5.31 -20.01
CA ARG A 258 -12.55 5.29 -19.02
C ARG A 258 -13.58 6.35 -19.33
N ASN A 259 -13.15 7.58 -19.60
CA ASN A 259 -14.06 8.67 -19.94
C ASN A 259 -14.81 8.41 -21.24
N ARG A 260 -14.16 7.84 -22.25
CA ARG A 260 -14.81 7.46 -23.52
C ARG A 260 -15.86 6.36 -23.32
N ILE A 261 -15.57 5.38 -22.47
CA ILE A 261 -16.46 4.26 -22.16
C ILE A 261 -17.67 4.72 -21.34
N LEU A 262 -17.45 5.51 -20.29
CA LEU A 262 -18.49 5.96 -19.36
C LEU A 262 -19.41 7.02 -19.98
N TRP A 263 -18.84 8.01 -20.65
CA TRP A 263 -19.61 9.19 -21.10
C TRP A 263 -20.04 9.12 -22.55
N GLY A 264 -19.61 8.09 -23.29
CA GLY A 264 -19.65 8.10 -24.75
C GLY A 264 -18.68 9.16 -25.29
N HIS A 265 -18.52 9.22 -26.61
CA HIS A 265 -17.58 10.15 -27.24
C HIS A 265 -17.79 11.58 -26.73
N TRP A 266 -16.78 12.16 -26.09
CA TRP A 266 -16.73 13.51 -25.49
C TRP A 266 -17.29 14.66 -26.36
N LYS A 267 -17.46 14.41 -27.66
CA LYS A 267 -18.18 15.29 -28.60
C LYS A 267 -19.59 15.64 -28.12
N GLY A 268 -20.27 14.76 -27.36
CA GLY A 268 -21.61 15.02 -26.82
C GLY A 268 -21.68 16.25 -25.90
N ILE A 269 -20.72 16.43 -24.99
CA ILE A 269 -20.73 17.55 -24.04
C ILE A 269 -20.45 18.88 -24.77
N LYS A 270 -19.46 18.91 -25.66
CA LYS A 270 -19.19 20.10 -26.50
C LYS A 270 -20.39 20.45 -27.39
N HIS A 271 -21.12 19.45 -27.88
CA HIS A 271 -22.32 19.67 -28.67
C HIS A 271 -23.46 20.29 -27.81
N LEU A 272 -23.67 19.78 -26.60
CA LEU A 272 -24.66 20.33 -25.67
C LEU A 272 -24.32 21.78 -25.27
N GLU A 273 -23.04 22.07 -24.99
CA GLU A 273 -22.61 23.46 -24.72
C GLU A 273 -22.83 24.40 -25.90
N LYS A 274 -22.62 23.88 -27.13
CA LYS A 274 -22.92 24.65 -28.34
C LYS A 274 -24.42 24.93 -28.46
N LEU A 275 -25.27 23.93 -28.25
CA LEU A 275 -26.73 24.08 -28.31
C LEU A 275 -27.26 25.06 -27.26
N GLU A 276 -26.72 25.06 -26.03
CA GLU A 276 -27.08 26.04 -25.00
C GLU A 276 -26.65 27.47 -25.37
N ARG A 277 -25.43 27.65 -25.90
CA ARG A 277 -24.99 28.97 -26.40
C ARG A 277 -25.91 29.46 -27.51
N ASP A 278 -26.15 28.63 -28.51
CA ASP A 278 -27.01 28.97 -29.65
C ASP A 278 -28.43 29.31 -29.19
N LYS A 279 -28.95 28.65 -28.14
CA LYS A 279 -30.25 28.96 -27.54
C LYS A 279 -30.26 30.31 -26.82
N ASN A 280 -29.26 30.61 -26.00
CA ASN A 280 -29.17 31.90 -25.30
C ASN A 280 -28.97 33.07 -26.26
N ASP A 281 -28.18 32.89 -27.31
CA ASP A 281 -27.96 33.92 -28.33
C ASP A 281 -29.24 34.23 -29.11
N LYS A 282 -30.11 33.24 -29.34
CA LYS A 282 -31.44 33.47 -29.92
C LYS A 282 -32.36 34.26 -28.99
N THR A 283 -32.46 33.89 -27.71
CA THR A 283 -33.31 34.60 -26.74
C THR A 283 -32.89 36.06 -26.57
N ASN A 284 -31.59 36.34 -26.55
CA ASN A 284 -31.07 37.72 -26.45
C ASN A 284 -31.33 38.56 -27.71
N LYS A 285 -31.48 37.94 -28.88
CA LYS A 285 -31.85 38.63 -30.13
C LYS A 285 -33.34 38.93 -30.23
N GLU A 286 -34.20 38.14 -29.59
CA GLU A 286 -35.65 38.37 -29.58
C GLU A 286 -36.07 39.45 -28.55
N GLN A 287 -35.22 39.75 -27.56
CA GLN A 287 -35.49 40.74 -26.51
C GLN A 287 -34.94 42.14 -26.80
N ASN A 288 -34.10 42.29 -27.84
CA ASN A 288 -33.53 43.58 -28.29
C ASN A 288 -34.16 43.98 -29.63
#